data_AF-U6JZ82-F1
#
_entry.id   AF-U6JZ82-F1
#
_cell.length_a   1.000
_cell.length_b   1.000
_cell.length_c   1.000
_cell.angle_alpha   90.00
_cell.angle_beta   90.00
_cell.angle_gamma   90.00
#
_symmetry.space_group_name_H-M   'P 1'
#
loop_
_entity.id
_entity.type
_entity.pdbx_description
1 polymer ?
#
loop_
_entity_poly.entity_id
_entity_poly.type
_entity_poly.pdbx_seq_one_letter_code
_entity_poly.pdbx_strand_id
1 'polypeptide(L)'
;MAPLKIVSLACASALLIAQANTKESKGQEEDLQPGESPTYTVTVGKTGVCLDEMNAARGAAGLAHFLAAAEGSNNKWPQTEQDVEESNPWHPVCEALIAEGEPATEDQSTPSNTFPSGTYAFMALDTAEADCVAAVSHWKDAVSNFTSLPPSKTKGTTLYEKQQNVSFVALYNPSDSASVDCRVITCTQKLAQGPAALSIRSSVDGKKGHALLCMTTLQTVLVLTAESSPALRN
;
A
#
# COMPACT_ATOMS: atom_id res chain seq x y z
N MET A 1 16.29 -69.02 -44.14
CA MET A 1 16.18 -68.70 -42.70
C MET A 1 14.85 -67.98 -42.49
N ALA A 2 14.17 -68.34 -41.41
CA ALA A 2 12.77 -68.04 -41.10
C ALA A 2 12.48 -66.53 -40.88
N PRO A 3 11.18 -66.13 -40.89
CA PRO A 3 10.73 -64.74 -41.04
C PRO A 3 10.36 -64.09 -39.70
N LEU A 4 10.29 -62.76 -39.67
CA LEU A 4 9.54 -62.04 -38.64
C LEU A 4 8.68 -60.95 -39.29
N LYS A 5 7.38 -61.28 -39.36
CA LYS A 5 6.24 -60.37 -39.54
C LYS A 5 5.99 -59.68 -38.20
N ILE A 6 5.63 -58.39 -38.18
CA ILE A 6 4.52 -57.89 -37.35
C ILE A 6 3.78 -56.79 -38.12
N VAL A 7 2.46 -56.98 -38.18
CA VAL A 7 1.46 -56.24 -38.94
C VAL A 7 1.04 -54.98 -38.19
N SER A 8 0.81 -53.90 -38.93
CA SER A 8 0.23 -52.64 -38.47
C SER A 8 -1.14 -52.86 -37.81
N LEU A 9 -1.24 -52.59 -36.51
CA LEU A 9 -2.46 -52.72 -35.73
C LEU A 9 -3.15 -51.35 -35.62
N ALA A 10 -4.30 -51.22 -36.26
CA ALA A 10 -5.25 -50.15 -35.98
C ALA A 10 -5.84 -50.36 -34.58
N CYS A 11 -5.63 -49.42 -33.67
CA CYS A 11 -6.38 -49.33 -32.42
C CYS A 11 -7.15 -48.01 -32.42
N ALA A 12 -8.42 -48.11 -32.80
CA ALA A 12 -9.44 -47.17 -32.37
C ALA A 12 -9.56 -47.29 -30.84
N SER A 13 -9.33 -46.19 -30.14
CA SER A 13 -9.74 -46.03 -28.75
C SER A 13 -10.38 -44.66 -28.64
N ALA A 14 -11.72 -44.68 -28.66
CA ALA A 14 -12.54 -43.56 -28.26
C ALA A 14 -12.33 -43.33 -26.77
N LEU A 15 -11.49 -42.35 -26.41
CA LEU A 15 -11.46 -41.78 -25.08
C LEU A 15 -12.56 -40.73 -25.00
N LEU A 16 -13.70 -41.15 -24.44
CA LEU A 16 -14.68 -40.27 -23.83
C LEU A 16 -14.02 -39.58 -22.63
N ILE A 17 -13.46 -38.39 -22.85
CA ILE A 17 -13.13 -37.51 -21.72
C ILE A 17 -14.37 -36.67 -21.45
N ALA A 18 -15.00 -36.99 -20.32
CA ALA A 18 -16.07 -36.21 -19.73
C ALA A 18 -15.62 -34.74 -19.59
N GLN A 19 -16.48 -33.84 -20.02
CA GLN A 19 -16.36 -32.41 -19.78
C GLN A 19 -16.52 -32.18 -18.27
N ALA A 20 -15.42 -32.10 -17.55
CA ALA A 20 -15.39 -31.37 -16.29
C ALA A 20 -15.05 -29.93 -16.68
N ASN A 21 -16.05 -29.06 -16.61
CA ASN A 21 -15.85 -27.61 -16.67
C ASN A 21 -14.81 -27.24 -15.61
N THR A 22 -13.57 -27.00 -16.01
CA THR A 22 -12.64 -26.22 -15.20
C THR A 22 -13.16 -24.80 -15.21
N LYS A 23 -14.09 -24.52 -14.29
CA LYS A 23 -14.16 -23.19 -13.69
C LYS A 23 -12.79 -22.98 -13.06
N GLU A 24 -12.08 -21.99 -13.58
CA GLU A 24 -10.99 -21.34 -12.87
C GLU A 24 -11.43 -21.15 -11.41
N SER A 25 -10.59 -21.65 -10.51
CA SER A 25 -10.72 -21.42 -9.08
C SER A 25 -10.51 -19.94 -8.82
N LYS A 26 -11.57 -19.15 -9.00
CA LYS A 26 -11.74 -17.88 -8.30
C LYS A 26 -11.64 -18.23 -6.82
N GLY A 27 -10.67 -17.61 -6.13
CA GLY A 27 -10.44 -17.81 -4.71
C GLY A 27 -11.75 -17.79 -3.94
N GLN A 28 -11.87 -18.73 -3.01
CA GLN A 28 -13.00 -18.85 -2.12
C GLN A 28 -13.15 -17.54 -1.34
N GLU A 29 -14.19 -16.76 -1.63
CA GLU A 29 -14.71 -15.75 -0.70
C GLU A 29 -15.15 -16.52 0.55
N GLU A 30 -14.34 -16.46 1.61
CA GLU A 30 -14.78 -16.86 2.94
C GLU A 30 -15.85 -15.85 3.38
N ASP A 31 -17.09 -16.35 3.36
CA ASP A 31 -18.34 -15.62 3.51
C ASP A 31 -18.41 -14.96 4.91
N LEU A 32 -18.31 -13.64 4.96
CA LEU A 32 -18.79 -12.86 6.11
C LEU A 32 -20.30 -13.08 6.21
N GLN A 33 -20.84 -13.21 7.43
CA GLN A 33 -22.29 -13.28 7.58
C GLN A 33 -22.93 -12.02 6.99
N PRO A 34 -24.09 -12.14 6.29
CA PRO A 34 -24.73 -10.98 5.67
C PRO A 34 -25.04 -9.90 6.71
N GLY A 35 -24.30 -8.78 6.66
CA GLY A 35 -24.50 -7.61 7.52
C GLY A 35 -23.41 -7.34 8.57
N GLU A 36 -22.32 -8.12 8.62
CA GLU A 36 -21.19 -7.85 9.52
C GLU A 36 -19.97 -7.36 8.73
N SER A 37 -19.48 -6.16 9.08
CA SER A 37 -18.27 -5.59 8.48
C SER A 37 -17.02 -6.32 8.96
N PRO A 38 -16.00 -6.50 8.12
CA PRO A 38 -14.78 -7.19 8.50
C PRO A 38 -14.00 -6.43 9.58
N THR A 39 -13.54 -7.14 10.60
CA THR A 39 -12.57 -6.62 11.58
C THR A 39 -11.15 -6.99 11.17
N TYR A 40 -10.19 -6.09 11.41
CA TYR A 40 -8.78 -6.30 11.10
C TYR A 40 -7.88 -6.23 12.33
N THR A 41 -6.69 -6.83 12.23
CA THR A 41 -5.54 -6.52 13.09
C THR A 41 -4.44 -5.89 12.24
N VAL A 42 -3.77 -4.87 12.79
CA VAL A 42 -2.67 -4.16 12.12
C VAL A 42 -1.36 -4.40 12.85
N THR A 43 -0.33 -4.78 12.11
CA THR A 43 1.06 -4.76 12.58
C THR A 43 1.81 -3.68 11.83
N VAL A 44 2.46 -2.78 12.58
CA VAL A 44 3.34 -1.74 12.04
C VAL A 44 4.79 -2.16 12.26
N GLY A 45 5.55 -2.24 11.17
CA GLY A 45 6.95 -2.67 11.17
C GLY A 45 7.92 -1.68 11.80
N LYS A 46 9.21 -1.98 11.64
CA LYS A 46 10.30 -1.16 12.17
C LYS A 46 10.32 0.23 11.51
N THR A 47 10.76 1.23 12.29
CA THR A 47 10.97 2.61 11.85
C THR A 47 12.06 2.70 10.78
N GLY A 48 11.89 3.62 9.82
CA GLY A 48 12.98 4.10 8.97
C GLY A 48 13.51 3.10 7.94
N VAL A 49 12.69 2.15 7.48
CA VAL A 49 13.10 1.29 6.35
C VAL A 49 13.26 2.12 5.06
N CYS A 50 14.06 1.68 4.09
CA CYS A 50 14.18 2.32 2.78
C CYS A 50 14.74 3.76 2.73
N LEU A 51 15.26 4.30 3.84
CA LEU A 51 15.80 5.66 3.91
C LEU A 51 16.94 5.87 2.90
N ASP A 52 17.82 4.89 2.75
CA ASP A 52 18.98 4.98 1.86
C ASP A 52 18.58 5.03 0.39
N GLU A 53 17.66 4.17 -0.05
CA GLU A 53 17.15 4.16 -1.43
C GLU A 53 16.40 5.45 -1.77
N MET A 54 15.59 5.96 -0.85
CA MET A 54 14.89 7.23 -1.03
C MET A 54 15.88 8.40 -1.12
N ASN A 55 16.92 8.41 -0.28
CA ASN A 55 17.97 9.43 -0.32
C ASN A 55 18.81 9.35 -1.58
N ALA A 56 19.14 8.15 -2.07
CA ALA A 56 19.82 7.97 -3.34
C ALA A 56 19.01 8.57 -4.50
N ALA A 57 17.69 8.33 -4.54
CA ALA A 57 16.82 8.88 -5.57
C ALA A 57 16.73 10.42 -5.51
N ARG A 58 16.70 11.00 -4.31
CA ARG A 58 16.68 12.44 -4.09
C ARG A 58 18.01 13.11 -4.46
N GLY A 59 19.12 12.53 -4.02
CA GLY A 59 20.45 13.01 -4.36
C GLY A 59 20.69 13.01 -5.87
N ALA A 60 20.23 11.97 -6.58
CA ALA A 60 20.27 11.92 -8.05
C ALA A 60 19.44 13.03 -8.73
N ALA A 61 18.43 13.57 -8.05
CA ALA A 61 17.63 14.71 -8.52
C ALA A 61 18.13 16.07 -7.99
N GLY A 62 19.26 16.10 -7.26
CA GLY A 62 19.81 17.32 -6.68
C GLY A 62 19.05 17.84 -5.45
N LEU A 63 18.21 17.02 -4.82
CA LEU A 63 17.49 17.38 -3.59
C LEU A 63 18.29 16.96 -2.35
N ALA A 64 18.13 17.71 -1.25
CA ALA A 64 18.66 17.32 0.04
C ALA A 64 18.11 15.94 0.47
N HIS A 65 18.94 15.16 1.16
CA HIS A 65 18.51 13.89 1.75
C HIS A 65 17.45 14.13 2.82
N PHE A 66 16.52 13.18 2.95
CA PHE A 66 15.61 13.13 4.09
C PHE A 66 16.39 12.94 5.40
N LEU A 67 15.89 13.61 6.43
CA LEU A 67 16.24 13.31 7.81
C LEU A 67 15.49 12.05 8.26
N ALA A 68 16.14 11.22 9.08
CA ALA A 68 15.44 10.16 9.79
C ALA A 68 14.39 10.76 10.72
N ALA A 69 13.21 10.16 10.80
CA ALA A 69 12.20 10.59 11.76
C ALA A 69 12.72 10.44 13.20
N ALA A 70 12.62 11.54 13.98
CA ALA A 70 13.04 11.53 15.37
C ALA A 70 12.10 10.65 16.22
N GLU A 71 12.68 9.77 17.03
CA GLU A 71 11.94 9.01 18.04
C GLU A 71 11.23 9.98 18.99
N GLY A 72 9.93 9.81 19.18
CA GLY A 72 9.12 10.66 20.08
C GLY A 72 8.60 11.97 19.49
N SER A 73 8.82 12.23 18.19
CA SER A 73 8.17 13.36 17.49
C SER A 73 6.64 13.17 17.41
N ASN A 74 5.89 14.27 17.22
CA ASN A 74 4.42 14.28 17.08
C ASN A 74 3.91 13.51 15.84
N ASN A 75 4.83 13.01 15.01
CA ASN A 75 4.60 12.21 13.82
C ASN A 75 4.44 10.72 14.17
N LYS A 76 3.66 10.41 15.21
CA LYS A 76 3.40 9.03 15.59
C LYS A 76 2.30 8.47 14.69
N TRP A 77 2.60 7.33 14.08
CA TRP A 77 1.58 6.52 13.40
C TRP A 77 0.39 6.26 14.32
N PRO A 78 -0.83 6.12 13.77
CA PRO A 78 -1.99 5.80 14.56
C PRO A 78 -1.77 4.53 15.39
N GLN A 79 -2.30 4.51 16.61
CA GLN A 79 -2.16 3.34 17.48
C GLN A 79 -2.83 2.12 16.84
N THR A 80 -2.19 0.97 16.95
CA THR A 80 -2.75 -0.31 16.52
C THR A 80 -3.54 -0.90 17.68
N GLU A 81 -4.82 -1.14 17.45
CA GLU A 81 -5.67 -1.91 18.35
C GLU A 81 -5.76 -3.36 17.84
N GLN A 82 -6.10 -4.29 18.74
CA GLN A 82 -6.30 -5.70 18.38
C GLN A 82 -7.54 -5.91 17.53
N ASP A 83 -8.47 -4.97 17.55
CA ASP A 83 -9.72 -4.97 16.79
C ASP A 83 -9.87 -3.60 16.12
N VAL A 84 -9.51 -3.54 14.84
CA VAL A 84 -9.68 -2.34 14.01
C VAL A 84 -11.13 -2.28 13.54
N GLU A 85 -11.94 -1.60 14.36
CA GLU A 85 -13.33 -1.24 14.05
C GLU A 85 -13.40 -0.23 12.90
N GLU A 86 -14.57 -0.04 12.30
CA GLU A 86 -14.78 0.88 11.15
C GLU A 86 -14.28 2.31 11.39
N SER A 87 -14.42 2.80 12.64
CA SER A 87 -13.99 4.15 13.01
C SER A 87 -12.47 4.30 13.19
N ASN A 88 -11.73 3.18 13.18
CA ASN A 88 -10.28 3.19 13.34
C ASN A 88 -9.62 3.68 12.03
N PRO A 89 -8.64 4.60 12.10
CA PRO A 89 -7.97 5.14 10.91
C PRO A 89 -7.31 4.08 10.03
N TRP A 90 -6.94 2.91 10.57
CA TRP A 90 -6.38 1.82 9.79
C TRP A 90 -7.42 1.02 9.00
N HIS A 91 -8.72 1.13 9.31
CA HIS A 91 -9.76 0.36 8.64
C HIS A 91 -9.76 0.52 7.12
N PRO A 92 -9.85 1.75 6.54
CA PRO A 92 -9.83 1.92 5.08
C PRO A 92 -8.50 1.48 4.45
N VAL A 93 -7.39 1.55 5.20
CA VAL A 93 -6.09 1.05 4.73
C VAL A 93 -6.11 -0.47 4.63
N CYS A 94 -6.63 -1.15 5.64
CA CYS A 94 -6.72 -2.61 5.65
C CYS A 94 -7.73 -3.16 4.65
N GLU A 95 -8.87 -2.50 4.51
CA GLU A 95 -9.89 -2.87 3.52
C GLU A 95 -9.28 -2.89 2.11
N ALA A 96 -8.57 -1.83 1.72
CA ALA A 96 -7.91 -1.75 0.44
C ALA A 96 -6.82 -2.82 0.24
N LEU A 97 -5.98 -3.02 1.26
CA LEU A 97 -4.89 -4.01 1.19
C LEU A 97 -5.40 -5.45 1.08
N ILE A 98 -6.53 -5.76 1.70
CA ILE A 98 -7.12 -7.11 1.72
C ILE A 98 -7.97 -7.36 0.46
N ALA A 99 -8.62 -6.33 -0.07
CA ALA A 99 -9.39 -6.42 -1.31
C ALA A 99 -8.53 -6.58 -2.58
N GLU A 100 -7.19 -6.63 -2.44
CA GLU A 100 -6.21 -6.61 -3.55
C GLU A 100 -6.42 -5.40 -4.50
N GLY A 101 -6.57 -4.19 -3.95
CA GLY A 101 -6.85 -2.97 -4.73
C GLY A 101 -6.34 -1.66 -4.12
N GLU A 102 -6.34 -0.59 -4.92
CA GLU A 102 -5.91 0.75 -4.48
C GLU A 102 -6.81 1.33 -3.37
N PRO A 103 -6.25 2.15 -2.46
CA PRO A 103 -6.97 2.67 -1.30
C PRO A 103 -8.15 3.60 -1.62
N ALA A 104 -9.14 3.54 -0.74
CA ALA A 104 -10.31 4.41 -0.71
C ALA A 104 -9.91 5.89 -0.58
N THR A 105 -10.67 6.74 -1.27
CA THR A 105 -10.59 8.20 -1.25
C THR A 105 -10.75 8.79 0.16
N GLU A 106 -10.09 9.94 0.39
CA GLU A 106 -10.16 10.72 1.63
C GLU A 106 -11.60 11.07 2.00
N ASP A 107 -12.10 10.52 3.11
CA ASP A 107 -13.19 11.14 3.88
C ASP A 107 -12.59 11.92 5.06
N GLN A 108 -12.82 13.23 5.06
CA GLN A 108 -12.47 14.10 6.18
C GLN A 108 -13.44 13.85 7.35
N SER A 109 -13.00 13.05 8.32
CA SER A 109 -13.57 13.12 9.66
C SER A 109 -12.49 13.00 10.72
N THR A 110 -12.35 14.07 11.51
CA THR A 110 -11.49 14.13 12.71
C THR A 110 -12.18 13.45 13.89
N PRO A 111 -11.46 12.60 14.63
CA PRO A 111 -11.01 12.99 15.98
C PRO A 111 -9.56 12.58 16.28
N SER A 112 -9.05 12.92 17.46
CA SER A 112 -7.66 12.69 17.89
C SER A 112 -7.26 11.21 17.91
N ASN A 113 -6.79 10.70 16.77
CA ASN A 113 -5.97 9.49 16.56
C ASN A 113 -5.70 9.27 15.05
N THR A 114 -5.79 10.30 14.23
CA THR A 114 -5.63 10.23 12.76
C THR A 114 -4.18 10.09 12.32
N PHE A 115 -3.96 9.67 11.07
CA PHE A 115 -2.64 9.75 10.44
C PHE A 115 -2.05 11.17 10.60
N PRO A 116 -0.75 11.30 10.92
CA PRO A 116 -0.11 12.60 10.97
C PRO A 116 -0.25 13.37 9.64
N SER A 117 -0.12 14.69 9.70
CA SER A 117 -0.03 15.48 8.48
C SER A 117 1.28 15.18 7.75
N GLY A 118 1.19 14.95 6.45
CA GLY A 118 2.31 14.61 5.60
C GLY A 118 1.86 14.18 4.21
N THR A 119 2.82 13.88 3.34
CA THR A 119 2.53 13.20 2.07
C THR A 119 3.01 11.76 2.19
N TYR A 120 2.14 10.82 1.84
CA TYR A 120 2.36 9.39 2.01
C TYR A 120 2.70 8.75 0.68
N ALA A 121 3.90 8.17 0.59
CA ALA A 121 4.24 7.23 -0.46
C ALA A 121 3.78 5.82 -0.06
N PHE A 122 3.23 5.09 -1.03
CA PHE A 122 2.60 3.79 -0.82
C PHE A 122 3.04 2.81 -1.90
N MET A 123 3.28 1.57 -1.52
CA MET A 123 3.40 0.45 -2.45
C MET A 123 2.83 -0.81 -1.76
N ALA A 124 1.88 -1.48 -2.41
CA ALA A 124 1.45 -2.81 -1.98
C ALA A 124 2.60 -3.81 -2.12
N LEU A 125 2.70 -4.74 -1.17
CA LEU A 125 3.75 -5.75 -1.11
C LEU A 125 3.13 -7.14 -1.10
N ASP A 126 3.81 -8.10 -1.71
CA ASP A 126 3.41 -9.52 -1.65
C ASP A 126 3.73 -10.15 -0.29
N THR A 127 4.65 -9.55 0.48
CA THR A 127 5.10 -10.07 1.77
C THR A 127 5.30 -8.95 2.79
N ALA A 128 5.55 -9.32 4.05
CA ALA A 128 5.90 -8.37 5.11
C ALA A 128 7.34 -7.81 5.03
N GLU A 129 8.09 -8.14 3.96
CA GLU A 129 9.44 -7.64 3.73
C GLU A 129 9.41 -6.43 2.78
N ALA A 130 10.13 -5.37 3.13
CA ALA A 130 10.21 -4.19 2.29
C ALA A 130 11.13 -4.43 1.08
N ASP A 131 10.61 -4.21 -0.12
CA ASP A 131 11.43 -4.07 -1.33
C ASP A 131 11.62 -2.58 -1.66
N CYS A 132 12.62 -1.98 -1.03
CA CYS A 132 12.89 -0.55 -1.11
C CYS A 132 13.26 -0.09 -2.54
N VAL A 133 13.95 -0.94 -3.29
CA VAL A 133 14.35 -0.64 -4.66
C VAL A 133 13.13 -0.67 -5.58
N ALA A 134 12.29 -1.72 -5.46
CA ALA A 134 11.05 -1.80 -6.23
C ALA A 134 10.11 -0.64 -5.89
N ALA A 135 9.98 -0.28 -4.61
CA ALA A 135 9.13 0.84 -4.18
C ALA A 135 9.58 2.18 -4.77
N VAL A 136 10.86 2.50 -4.63
CA VAL A 136 11.41 3.74 -5.19
C VAL A 136 11.28 3.75 -6.72
N SER A 137 11.50 2.62 -7.40
CA SER A 137 11.28 2.51 -8.85
C SER A 137 9.81 2.76 -9.21
N HIS A 138 8.89 2.08 -8.53
CA HIS A 138 7.46 2.21 -8.75
C HIS A 138 6.99 3.66 -8.59
N TRP A 139 7.44 4.38 -7.56
CA TRP A 139 7.07 5.78 -7.39
C TRP A 139 7.66 6.68 -8.48
N LYS A 140 8.89 6.42 -8.92
CA LYS A 140 9.54 7.19 -9.99
C LYS A 140 8.85 7.05 -11.34
N ASP A 141 8.25 5.89 -11.62
CA ASP A 141 7.55 5.66 -12.88
C ASP A 141 6.34 6.60 -13.10
N ALA A 142 5.81 7.20 -12.02
CA ALA A 142 4.77 8.22 -12.14
C ALA A 142 5.26 9.54 -12.75
N VAL A 143 6.57 9.74 -12.96
CA VAL A 143 7.10 10.97 -13.60
C VAL A 143 6.44 11.24 -14.96
N SER A 144 6.12 10.20 -15.74
CA SER A 144 5.48 10.36 -17.05
C SER A 144 4.05 10.88 -16.97
N ASN A 145 3.42 10.84 -15.80
CA ASN A 145 2.11 11.44 -15.58
C ASN A 145 2.17 12.97 -15.41
N PHE A 146 3.39 13.54 -15.29
CA PHE A 146 3.62 14.98 -15.13
C PHE A 146 4.34 15.55 -16.37
N THR A 147 3.80 16.63 -16.93
CA THR A 147 4.41 17.36 -18.06
C THR A 147 5.29 18.52 -17.61
N SER A 148 5.23 18.86 -16.33
CA SER A 148 6.04 19.90 -15.68
C SER A 148 6.16 19.55 -14.19
N LEU A 149 6.67 20.49 -13.38
CA LEU A 149 6.70 20.30 -11.93
C LEU A 149 5.29 19.95 -11.41
N PRO A 150 5.15 18.95 -10.51
CA PRO A 150 3.86 18.57 -9.97
C PRO A 150 3.10 19.79 -9.39
N PRO A 151 1.83 20.02 -9.78
CA PRO A 151 1.06 21.14 -9.29
C PRO A 151 0.74 21.01 -7.78
N SER A 152 0.23 22.07 -7.15
CA SER A 152 -0.35 21.92 -5.82
C SER A 152 -1.61 21.04 -5.86
N LYS A 153 -1.91 20.31 -4.78
CA LYS A 153 -3.12 19.47 -4.69
C LYS A 153 -4.41 20.24 -5.01
N THR A 154 -4.47 21.51 -4.62
CA THR A 154 -5.60 22.43 -4.92
C THR A 154 -5.80 22.78 -6.40
N LYS A 155 -4.79 22.55 -7.25
CA LYS A 155 -4.82 22.89 -8.68
C LYS A 155 -4.82 21.67 -9.61
N GLY A 156 -4.70 20.46 -9.07
CA GLY A 156 -4.52 19.23 -9.85
C GLY A 156 -5.18 18.01 -9.21
N THR A 157 -6.37 18.16 -8.64
CA THR A 157 -7.04 17.14 -7.82
C THR A 157 -7.12 15.76 -8.50
N THR A 158 -7.46 15.71 -9.80
CA THR A 158 -7.56 14.45 -10.56
C THR A 158 -6.22 13.76 -10.79
N LEU A 159 -5.11 14.49 -10.84
CA LEU A 159 -3.78 13.89 -10.94
C LEU A 159 -3.42 13.12 -9.66
N TYR A 160 -3.93 13.58 -8.51
CA TYR A 160 -3.64 13.02 -7.20
C TYR A 160 -4.64 11.96 -6.74
N GLU A 161 -5.62 11.62 -7.58
CA GLU A 161 -6.46 10.42 -7.38
C GLU A 161 -5.63 9.13 -7.57
N LYS A 162 -4.54 9.19 -8.35
CA LYS A 162 -3.60 8.07 -8.49
C LYS A 162 -2.61 8.06 -7.33
N GLN A 163 -2.63 7.00 -6.52
CA GLN A 163 -1.74 6.89 -5.36
C GLN A 163 -0.25 6.91 -5.74
N GLN A 164 0.10 6.37 -6.91
CA GLN A 164 1.47 6.44 -7.45
C GLN A 164 1.96 7.88 -7.66
N ASN A 165 1.06 8.80 -8.08
CA ASN A 165 1.40 10.21 -8.28
C ASN A 165 1.61 10.93 -6.94
N VAL A 166 0.82 10.60 -5.92
CA VAL A 166 1.03 11.10 -4.56
C VAL A 166 2.38 10.62 -4.02
N SER A 167 2.72 9.35 -4.28
CA SER A 167 3.99 8.74 -3.86
C SER A 167 5.21 9.36 -4.54
N PHE A 168 5.10 9.70 -5.83
CA PHE A 168 6.13 10.47 -6.54
C PHE A 168 6.39 11.83 -5.88
N VAL A 169 5.33 12.56 -5.54
CA VAL A 169 5.46 13.87 -4.88
C VAL A 169 6.03 13.75 -3.47
N ALA A 170 5.67 12.71 -2.72
CA ALA A 170 6.28 12.42 -1.43
C ALA A 170 7.80 12.19 -1.56
N LEU A 171 8.23 11.34 -2.49
CA LEU A 171 9.64 11.03 -2.73
C LEU A 171 10.46 12.30 -3.07
N TYR A 172 9.92 13.15 -3.95
CA TYR A 172 10.58 14.36 -4.44
C TYR A 172 10.13 15.65 -3.74
N ASN A 173 9.71 15.55 -2.48
CA ASN A 173 9.39 16.70 -1.64
C ASN A 173 10.56 17.72 -1.64
N PRO A 174 10.34 18.99 -2.04
CA PRO A 174 11.42 19.95 -2.25
C PRO A 174 11.99 20.54 -0.94
N SER A 175 11.45 20.19 0.23
CA SER A 175 11.95 20.74 1.50
C SER A 175 13.31 20.16 1.87
N ASP A 176 14.27 21.04 2.14
CA ASP A 176 15.64 20.67 2.55
C ASP A 176 15.71 20.04 3.94
N SER A 177 14.67 20.22 4.76
CA SER A 177 14.57 19.66 6.10
C SER A 177 13.48 18.60 6.21
N ALA A 178 13.04 18.03 5.08
CA ALA A 178 12.04 16.97 5.10
C ALA A 178 12.57 15.76 5.86
N SER A 179 11.71 15.16 6.67
CA SER A 179 11.95 13.87 7.31
C SER A 179 11.08 12.79 6.67
N VAL A 180 11.53 11.54 6.77
CA VAL A 180 10.75 10.37 6.36
C VAL A 180 10.72 9.32 7.45
N ASP A 181 9.54 8.73 7.66
CA ASP A 181 9.38 7.47 8.38
C ASP A 181 8.67 6.48 7.45
N CYS A 182 9.35 5.41 7.10
CA CYS A 182 8.83 4.32 6.29
C CYS A 182 8.68 3.09 7.14
N ARG A 183 7.55 2.40 6.99
CA ARG A 183 7.24 1.18 7.71
C ARG A 183 6.49 0.21 6.81
N VAL A 184 6.72 -1.08 7.01
CA VAL A 184 5.84 -2.11 6.44
C VAL A 184 4.60 -2.22 7.31
N ILE A 185 3.43 -2.10 6.72
CA ILE A 185 2.13 -2.30 7.34
C ILE A 185 1.64 -3.68 6.94
N THR A 186 1.16 -4.45 7.91
CA THR A 186 0.49 -5.73 7.68
C THR A 186 -0.90 -5.68 8.27
N CYS A 187 -1.90 -5.84 7.42
CA CYS A 187 -3.29 -6.03 7.81
C CYS A 187 -3.62 -7.52 7.78
N THR A 188 -4.37 -8.00 8.75
CA THR A 188 -4.91 -9.36 8.77
C THR A 188 -6.40 -9.29 9.05
N GLN A 189 -7.21 -9.83 8.15
CA GLN A 189 -8.66 -9.94 8.32
C GLN A 189 -8.97 -11.05 9.33
N LYS A 190 -9.81 -10.76 10.32
CA LYS A 190 -10.31 -11.79 11.23
C LYS A 190 -11.41 -12.59 10.54
N LEU A 191 -11.40 -13.91 10.75
CA LEU A 191 -12.50 -14.78 10.33
C LEU A 191 -13.64 -14.66 11.34
N ALA A 192 -14.89 -14.63 10.85
CA ALA A 192 -16.08 -14.68 11.69
C ALA A 192 -16.08 -16.00 12.50
N GLN A 193 -16.26 -15.92 13.81
CA GLN A 193 -16.31 -17.09 14.68
C GLN A 193 -17.65 -17.83 14.52
N GLY A 194 -17.74 -18.73 13.54
CA GLY A 194 -18.82 -19.70 13.45
C GLY A 194 -18.74 -20.76 14.57
N PRO A 195 -19.86 -21.36 15.01
CA PRO A 195 -19.85 -22.36 16.07
C PRO A 195 -19.02 -23.58 15.65
N ALA A 196 -18.11 -23.98 16.55
CA ALA A 196 -17.04 -24.94 16.36
C ALA A 196 -17.36 -26.15 15.46
N ALA A 197 -16.79 -26.18 14.26
CA ALA A 197 -16.57 -27.40 13.50
C ALA A 197 -15.12 -27.84 13.69
N LEU A 198 -14.92 -28.92 14.42
CA LEU A 198 -13.64 -29.61 14.59
C LEU A 198 -13.14 -30.11 13.21
N SER A 199 -12.19 -29.42 12.58
CA SER A 199 -11.38 -30.00 11.49
C SER A 199 -9.99 -29.37 11.36
N ILE A 200 -9.01 -30.13 11.85
CA ILE A 200 -7.68 -30.41 11.26
C ILE A 200 -6.93 -29.25 10.56
N ARG A 201 -5.99 -28.66 11.32
CA ARG A 201 -4.65 -28.19 10.92
C ARG A 201 -4.46 -27.84 9.43
N SER A 202 -4.86 -26.64 9.04
CA SER A 202 -4.29 -25.88 7.92
C SER A 202 -4.55 -24.39 8.20
N SER A 203 -3.47 -23.63 8.44
CA SER A 203 -3.39 -22.15 8.63
C SER A 203 -4.55 -21.44 9.33
N VAL A 204 -4.35 -21.12 10.61
CA VAL A 204 -5.23 -20.29 11.48
C VAL A 204 -5.23 -18.80 11.11
N ASP A 205 -4.64 -18.42 9.97
CA ASP A 205 -4.41 -17.02 9.63
C ASP A 205 -5.38 -16.60 8.52
N GLY A 206 -6.28 -15.66 8.82
CA GLY A 206 -7.15 -15.02 7.82
C GLY A 206 -6.35 -14.25 6.76
N LYS A 207 -7.03 -13.73 5.73
CA LYS A 207 -6.41 -13.00 4.62
C LYS A 207 -5.46 -11.91 5.14
N LYS A 208 -4.30 -11.77 4.49
CA LYS A 208 -3.29 -10.75 4.83
C LYS A 208 -3.01 -9.86 3.64
N GLY A 209 -2.83 -8.58 3.93
CA GLY A 209 -2.36 -7.59 2.97
C GLY A 209 -1.16 -6.84 3.55
N HIS A 210 -0.16 -6.56 2.71
CA HIS A 210 1.06 -5.88 3.10
C HIS A 210 1.30 -4.63 2.26
N ALA A 211 1.89 -3.60 2.86
CA ALA A 211 2.34 -2.43 2.12
C ALA A 211 3.54 -1.75 2.76
N LEU A 212 4.38 -1.14 1.93
CA LEU A 212 5.32 -0.13 2.37
C LEU A 212 4.60 1.22 2.41
N LEU A 213 4.56 1.85 3.57
CA LEU A 213 3.99 3.17 3.76
C LEU A 213 5.06 4.11 4.30
N CYS A 214 5.32 5.19 3.56
CA CYS A 214 6.36 6.16 3.83
C CYS A 214 5.75 7.55 4.02
N MET A 215 5.75 8.02 5.26
CA MET A 215 5.29 9.35 5.60
C MET A 215 6.43 10.34 5.45
N THR A 216 6.27 11.32 4.58
CA THR A 216 7.21 12.43 4.42
C THR A 216 6.64 13.71 5.02
N THR A 217 7.44 14.43 5.80
CA THR A 217 7.02 15.74 6.30
C THR A 217 7.22 16.79 5.22
N LEU A 218 6.14 17.46 4.87
CA LEU A 218 6.26 18.77 4.25
C LEU A 218 6.74 19.72 5.36
N GLN A 219 7.63 20.66 5.04
CA GLN A 219 7.76 21.81 5.91
C GLN A 219 6.38 22.47 6.03
N THR A 220 6.10 23.03 7.20
CA THR A 220 5.06 24.05 7.36
C THR A 220 5.24 25.06 6.24
N VAL A 221 4.42 24.95 5.20
CA VAL A 221 4.17 26.05 4.28
C VAL A 221 3.66 27.14 5.19
N LEU A 222 4.54 28.08 5.51
CA LEU A 222 4.40 29.48 5.20
C LEU A 222 3.02 29.75 4.55
N VAL A 223 1.96 29.64 5.35
CA VAL A 223 0.70 30.30 5.06
C VAL A 223 1.12 31.74 5.03
N LEU A 224 1.31 32.24 3.81
CA LEU A 224 1.26 33.62 3.39
C LEU A 224 0.98 34.60 4.54
N THR A 225 1.96 34.82 5.42
CA THR A 225 2.31 36.19 5.73
C THR A 225 3.06 36.65 4.49
N ALA A 226 2.28 36.94 3.43
CA ALA A 226 2.59 38.12 2.68
C ALA A 226 2.70 39.20 3.75
N GLU A 227 3.92 39.51 4.16
CA GLU A 227 4.20 40.74 4.86
C GLU A 227 3.45 41.81 4.09
N SER A 228 2.47 42.40 4.76
CA SER A 228 2.25 43.82 4.64
C SER A 228 3.63 44.48 4.74
N SER A 229 4.31 44.67 3.62
CA SER A 229 5.46 45.55 3.54
C SER A 229 4.96 46.93 3.95
N PRO A 230 5.41 47.51 5.08
CA PRO A 230 5.34 48.95 5.21
C PRO A 230 6.46 49.48 4.33
N ALA A 231 6.08 50.05 3.19
CA ALA A 231 7.00 50.85 2.39
C ALA A 231 7.55 51.98 3.27
N LEU A 232 8.77 51.80 3.79
CA LEU A 232 9.63 52.89 4.20
C LEU A 232 10.27 53.47 2.94
N ARG A 233 9.84 54.68 2.55
CA ARG A 233 10.65 55.67 1.81
C ARG A 233 9.98 57.04 1.95
N ASN A 234 10.64 57.86 2.78
CA ASN A 234 10.69 59.34 2.89
C ASN A 234 9.42 60.15 2.67
#